data_AF-A0A3D1UZF7-F1
#
_entry.id   AF-A0A3D1UZF7-F1
#
_cell.length_a   1.000
_cell.length_b   1.000
_cell.length_c   1.000
_cell.angle_alpha   90.00
_cell.angle_beta   90.00
_cell.angle_gamma   90.00
#
_symmetry.space_group_name_H-M   'P 1'
#
loop_
_entity.id
_entity.type
_entity.pdbx_description
1 polymer ?
#
loop_
_entity_poly.entity_id
_entity_poly.type
_entity_poly.pdbx_seq_one_letter_code
_entity_poly.pdbx_strand_id
1 'polypeptide(L)' 'MRLIPVPLDADAADGHGGGDAFILNDLFDCIENHRHPEATVYDGLRASLIAFAADESARKGESVDLMPKLAEIR' A
#
# COMPACT_ATOMS: atom_id res chain seq x y z
N MET A 1 4.29 -23.94 5.00
CA MET A 1 3.97 -22.81 5.89
C MET A 1 2.51 -22.96 6.31
N ARG A 2 2.20 -23.04 7.61
CA ARG A 2 0.81 -23.14 8.08
C ARG A 2 0.33 -21.73 8.41
N LEU A 3 -0.61 -21.20 7.64
CA LEU A 3 -1.24 -19.92 7.95
C LEU A 3 -2.10 -20.09 9.21
N ILE A 4 -1.93 -19.18 10.17
CA ILE A 4 -2.77 -19.11 11.35
C ILE A 4 -3.80 -18.01 11.06
N PRO A 5 -5.10 -18.35 10.95
CA PRO A 5 -6.11 -17.33 10.76
C PRO A 5 -6.16 -16.45 12.00
N VAL A 6 -5.87 -15.17 11.82
CA VAL A 6 -6.13 -14.14 12.82
C VAL A 6 -7.61 -13.79 12.66
N PRO A 7 -8.47 -14.03 13.68
CA PRO A 7 -9.84 -13.57 13.60
C PRO A 7 -9.82 -12.05 13.48
N LEU A 8 -10.31 -11.54 12.36
CA LEU A 8 -10.65 -10.13 12.20
C LEU A 8 -12.10 -10.02 12.64
N ASP A 9 -12.31 -9.56 13.86
CA ASP A 9 -13.62 -9.19 14.40
C ASP A 9 -14.29 -8.29 13.35
N ALA A 10 -15.56 -8.53 13.02
CA ALA A 10 -16.26 -7.72 12.01
C ALA A 10 -16.26 -6.21 12.37
N ASP A 11 -16.20 -5.89 13.67
CA ASP A 11 -16.06 -4.52 14.17
C ASP A 11 -14.60 -3.99 14.09
N ALA A 12 -13.61 -4.87 13.97
CA ALA A 12 -12.18 -4.53 13.81
C ALA A 12 -11.74 -4.47 12.34
N ALA A 13 -12.46 -5.16 11.43
CA ALA A 13 -12.23 -5.12 9.99
C ALA A 13 -12.77 -3.85 9.31
N ASP A 14 -13.55 -3.05 10.05
CA ASP A 14 -14.24 -1.86 9.56
C ASP A 14 -13.63 -0.55 10.13
N GLY A 15 -12.37 -0.61 10.55
CA GLY A 15 -11.67 0.49 11.24
C GLY A 15 -11.64 1.81 10.47
N HIS A 16 -11.75 1.77 9.13
CA HIS A 16 -11.74 2.95 8.26
C HIS A 16 -12.78 2.88 7.11
N GLY A 17 -14.02 2.50 7.40
CA GLY A 17 -15.12 2.51 6.42
C GLY A 17 -15.08 1.33 5.42
N GLY A 18 -14.60 0.18 5.89
CA GLY A 18 -14.65 -1.10 5.20
C GLY A 18 -13.45 -1.40 4.31
N GLY A 19 -12.60 -0.41 4.02
CA GLY A 19 -11.45 -0.56 3.13
C GLY A 19 -10.42 -1.61 3.61
N ASP A 20 -10.20 -1.69 4.93
CA ASP A 20 -9.23 -2.61 5.52
C ASP A 20 -9.58 -4.08 5.25
N ALA A 21 -10.87 -4.41 5.36
CA ALA A 21 -11.37 -5.74 5.02
C ALA A 21 -11.06 -6.12 3.56
N PHE A 22 -11.24 -5.19 2.61
CA PHE A 22 -10.92 -5.46 1.20
C PHE A 22 -9.44 -5.70 0.97
N ILE A 23 -8.57 -4.89 1.58
CA ILE A 23 -7.10 -5.02 1.45
C ILE A 23 -6.64 -6.36 2.04
N LEU A 24 -7.12 -6.71 3.23
CA LEU A 24 -6.73 -7.95 3.91
C LEU A 24 -7.27 -9.18 3.17
N ASN A 25 -8.49 -9.12 2.64
CA ASN A 25 -9.05 -10.21 1.84
C ASN A 25 -8.27 -10.42 0.54
N ASP A 26 -7.88 -9.36 -0.19
CA ASP A 26 -7.04 -9.52 -1.40
C ASP A 26 -5.68 -10.12 -1.06
N LEU A 27 -5.05 -9.67 0.04
CA LEU A 27 -3.78 -10.24 0.50
C LEU A 27 -3.87 -11.74 0.77
N PHE A 28 -4.86 -12.17 1.56
CA PHE A 28 -5.02 -13.59 1.88
C PHE A 28 -5.37 -14.42 0.65
N ASP A 29 -6.25 -13.91 -0.21
CA ASP A 29 -6.63 -14.58 -1.46
C ASP A 29 -5.45 -14.74 -2.42
N CYS A 30 -4.56 -13.74 -2.52
CA CYS A 30 -3.32 -13.84 -3.29
C CYS A 30 -2.39 -14.94 -2.77
N ILE A 31 -2.27 -15.06 -1.45
CA ILE A 31 -1.45 -16.09 -0.81
C ILE A 31 -2.04 -17.49 -1.03
N GLU A 32 -3.35 -17.64 -0.82
CA GLU A 32 -4.03 -18.95 -0.90
C GLU A 32 -4.12 -19.45 -2.34
N ASN A 33 -4.45 -18.56 -3.28
CA ASN A 33 -4.72 -18.92 -4.67
C ASN A 33 -3.55 -18.65 -5.62
N HIS A 34 -2.38 -18.30 -5.08
CA HIS A 34 -1.17 -17.96 -5.87
C HIS A 34 -1.45 -16.88 -6.94
N ARG A 35 -2.35 -15.93 -6.64
CA ARG A 35 -2.64 -14.81 -7.53
C ARG A 35 -1.63 -13.69 -7.36
N HIS A 36 -1.53 -12.87 -8.40
CA HIS A 36 -0.82 -11.61 -8.32
C HIS A 36 -1.70 -10.56 -7.61
N PRO A 37 -1.15 -9.77 -6.67
CA PRO A 37 -1.91 -8.74 -5.98
C PRO A 37 -2.25 -7.58 -6.91
N GLU A 38 -3.36 -6.89 -6.62
CA GLU A 38 -3.77 -5.69 -7.36
C GLU A 38 -2.82 -4.52 -7.06
N ALA A 39 -2.41 -4.36 -5.80
CA ALA A 39 -1.39 -3.41 -5.37
C ALA A 39 -0.07 -4.13 -5.08
N THR A 40 0.97 -3.74 -5.81
CA THR A 40 2.31 -4.34 -5.69
C THR A 40 3.21 -3.56 -4.73
N VAL A 41 4.37 -4.15 -4.41
CA VAL A 41 5.43 -3.43 -3.68
C VAL A 41 5.86 -2.14 -4.38
N TYR A 42 5.78 -2.10 -5.71
CA TYR A 42 6.16 -0.93 -6.49
C TYR A 42 5.15 0.21 -6.36
N ASP A 43 3.87 -0.10 -6.19
CA ASP A 43 2.84 0.91 -5.93
C ASP A 43 3.03 1.54 -4.56
N GLY A 44 3.35 0.72 -3.54
CA GLY A 44 3.74 1.21 -2.22
C GLY A 44 5.02 2.07 -2.24
N LEU A 45 6.02 1.68 -3.04
CA LEU A 45 7.24 2.47 -3.22
C LEU A 45 6.96 3.83 -3.88
N ARG A 46 6.13 3.86 -4.93
CA ARG A 46 5.70 5.11 -5.58
C ARG A 46 4.95 6.02 -4.60
N ALA A 47 4.00 5.47 -3.83
CA ALA A 47 3.27 6.23 -2.81
C ALA A 47 4.21 6.82 -1.74
N SER A 48 5.19 6.04 -1.30
CA SER A 48 6.20 6.50 -0.32
C SER A 48 7.07 7.63 -0.85
N LEU A 49 7.51 7.56 -2.12
CA LEU A 49 8.27 8.64 -2.75
C LEU A 49 7.47 9.95 -2.83
N ILE A 50 6.19 9.85 -3.17
CA ILE A 50 5.31 11.03 -3.21
C ILE A 50 5.22 11.67 -1.82
N ALA A 51 5.04 10.86 -0.77
CA ALA A 51 4.99 11.37 0.60
C ALA A 51 6.29 12.10 1.01
N PHE A 52 7.45 11.53 0.69
CA PHE A 52 8.74 12.18 1.00
C PHE A 52 8.98 13.45 0.19
N ALA A 53 8.60 13.48 -1.09
CA ALA A 53 8.70 14.69 -1.90
C ALA A 53 7.75 15.79 -1.43
N ALA A 54 6.55 15.43 -0.96
CA ALA A 54 5.62 16.39 -0.37
C ALA A 54 6.18 17.00 0.92
N ASP A 55 6.77 16.18 1.80
CA ASP A 55 7.46 16.66 3.00
C ASP A 55 8.64 17.59 2.65
N GLU A 56 9.45 17.20 1.67
CA GLU A 56 10.56 18.03 1.19
C GLU A 56 10.08 19.37 0.64
N SER A 57 9.03 19.35 -0.17
CA SER A 57 8.41 20.55 -0.73
C SER A 57 7.89 21.48 0.37
N ALA A 58 7.15 20.93 1.35
CA ALA A 58 6.63 21.70 2.47
C ALA A 58 7.74 22.35 3.31
N ARG A 59 8.86 21.65 3.52
CA ARG A 59 10.01 22.18 4.28
C ARG A 59 10.77 23.28 3.53
N LYS A 60 10.88 23.17 2.21
CA LYS A 60 11.69 24.10 1.39
C LYS A 60 10.87 25.26 0.80
N GLY A 61 9.56 25.11 0.69
CA GLY A 61 8.70 26.05 -0.03
C GLY A 61 8.90 26.00 -1.56
N GLU A 62 9.39 24.87 -2.08
CA GLU A 62 9.73 24.67 -3.49
C GLU A 62 9.05 23.42 -4.05
N SER A 63 8.78 23.41 -5.36
CA SER A 63 8.26 22.20 -6.04
C SER A 63 9.36 21.14 -6.21
N VAL A 64 9.01 19.87 -6.00
CA VAL A 64 9.91 18.73 -6.23
C VAL A 64 9.48 17.98 -7.49
N ASP A 65 10.38 17.82 -8.47
CA ASP A 65 10.16 16.98 -9.63
C ASP A 65 10.35 15.49 -9.28
N LEU A 66 9.23 14.77 -9.24
CA LEU A 66 9.15 13.35 -8.91
C LEU A 66 9.40 12.43 -10.12
N MET A 67 9.22 12.93 -11.34
CA MET A 67 9.18 12.08 -12.55
C MET A 67 10.48 11.29 -12.77
N PRO A 68 11.69 11.86 -12.55
CA PRO A 68 12.92 11.10 -12.68
C PRO A 68 12.96 9.89 -11.74
N LYS A 69 12.55 10.06 -10.48
CA LYS A 69 12.57 8.98 -9.47
C LYS A 69 11.51 7.91 -9.73
N LEU A 70 10.32 8.32 -10.17
CA LEU A 70 9.24 7.39 -10.48
C LEU A 70 9.53 6.52 -11.71
N ALA A 71 10.25 7.05 -12.70
CA ALA A 71 10.63 6.33 -13.91
C ALA A 71 11.60 5.15 -13.67
N GLU A 72 12.29 5.14 -12.53
CA GLU A 72 13.24 4.09 -12.15
C GLU A 72 12.54 2.87 -11.50
N ILE A 73 11.28 2.98 -11.08
CA ILE A 73 10.54 1.92 -10.39
C ILE A 73 9.87 0.99 -11.41
N ARG A 74 10.24 -0.29 -11.39
CA ARG A 74 9.76 -1.34 -12.30
C ARG A 74 9.37 -2.60 -11.58
#